data_AF-A0A0Q7EMN1-F1
#
_entry.id   AF-A0A0Q7EMN1-F1
#
_cell.length_a   1.000
_cell.length_b   1.000
_cell.length_c   1.000
_cell.angle_alpha   90.00
_cell.angle_beta   90.00
_cell.angle_gamma   90.00
#
_symmetry.space_group_name_H-M   'P 1'
#
loop_
_entity.id
_entity.type
_entity.pdbx_description
1 polymer ?
#
loop_
_entity_poly.entity_id
_entity_poly.type
_entity_poly.pdbx_seq_one_letter_code
_entity_poly.pdbx_strand_id
1 'polypeptide(L)' 'MDYRLYVLNSAGKFADVEEWECASDQAALDKAAHHRHAFGAELWQGKRHLSTLAGPITAGAGDRAA' A
#
# COMPACT_ATOMS: atom_id res chain seq x y z
N MET A 1 -7.32 -16.36 1.67
CA MET A 1 -6.70 -15.53 0.62
C MET A 1 -5.47 -14.89 1.25
N ASP A 2 -4.32 -14.93 0.58
CA ASP A 2 -3.03 -14.52 1.15
C ASP A 2 -2.69 -13.08 0.71
N TYR A 3 -3.25 -12.08 1.41
CA TYR A 3 -2.93 -10.67 1.16
C TYR A 3 -1.78 -10.22 2.05
N ARG A 4 -0.88 -9.43 1.49
CA ARG A 4 0.26 -8.85 2.20
C ARG A 4 0.34 -7.37 1.94
N LEU A 5 0.41 -6.58 3.00
CA LEU A 5 0.63 -5.15 2.92
C LEU A 5 2.06 -4.85 3.35
N TYR A 6 2.89 -4.40 2.42
CA TYR A 6 4.25 -4.00 2.71
C TYR A 6 4.29 -2.52 3.05
N VAL A 7 4.60 -2.19 4.29
CA VAL A 7 4.69 -0.80 4.76
C VAL A 7 6.06 -0.24 4.43
N LEU A 8 6.07 0.96 3.84
CA LEU A 8 7.30 1.66 3.46
C LEU A 8 7.78 2.54 4.60
N ASN A 9 9.10 2.72 4.71
CA ASN A 9 9.72 3.73 5.56
C ASN A 9 10.02 5.03 4.80
N SER A 10 10.62 5.99 5.51
CA SER A 10 11.03 7.29 4.96
C SER A 10 12.01 7.23 3.79
N ALA A 11 12.69 6.09 3.60
CA ALA A 11 13.60 5.86 2.47
C ALA A 11 12.92 5.12 1.29
N GLY A 12 11.59 4.91 1.35
CA GLY A 12 10.86 4.14 0.34
C GLY A 12 11.20 2.65 0.32
N LYS A 13 11.78 2.12 1.40
CA LYS A 13 12.10 0.69 1.55
C LYS A 13 11.05 0.01 2.42
N PHE A 14 10.87 -1.29 2.21
CA PHE A 14 10.04 -2.13 3.07
C PHE A 14 10.57 -2.11 4.49
N ALA A 15 9.75 -1.61 5.41
CA ALA A 15 10.03 -1.64 6.84
C ALA A 15 9.24 -2.73 7.55
N ASP A 16 8.05 -3.04 7.07
CA ASP A 16 7.18 -4.03 7.70
C ASP A 16 6.30 -4.74 6.68
N VAL A 17 5.75 -5.90 7.07
CA VAL A 17 4.78 -6.65 6.29
C VAL A 17 3.62 -7.08 7.20
N GLU A 18 2.41 -6.71 6.81
CA GLU A 18 1.19 -7.17 7.46
C GLU A 18 0.49 -8.22 6.59
N GLU A 19 0.28 -9.42 7.13
CA GLU A 19 -0.48 -10.47 6.46
C GLU A 19 -1.95 -10.35 6.82
N TRP A 20 -2.81 -10.26 5.80
CA TRP A 20 -4.24 -10.01 5.94
C TRP A 20 -5.08 -11.13 5.32
N GLU A 21 -6.10 -11.54 6.07
CA GLU A 21 -7.17 -12.36 5.56
C GLU A 21 -8.36 -11.47 5.16
N CYS A 22 -8.52 -11.23 3.86
CA CYS A 22 -9.64 -10.49 3.32
C CYS A 22 -10.51 -11.39 2.43
N ALA A 23 -11.82 -11.15 2.41
CA ALA A 23 -12.76 -11.92 1.60
C ALA A 23 -12.65 -11.59 0.10
N SER A 24 -12.12 -10.42 -0.26
CA SER A 24 -11.98 -9.94 -1.64
C SER A 24 -10.88 -8.88 -1.76
N ASP A 25 -10.45 -8.59 -2.99
CA ASP A 25 -9.49 -7.53 -3.29
C ASP A 25 -10.01 -6.16 -2.83
N GLN A 26 -11.30 -5.88 -3.06
CA GLN A 26 -11.94 -4.63 -2.63
C GLN A 26 -11.89 -4.47 -1.11
N ALA A 27 -12.19 -5.52 -0.35
CA ALA A 27 -12.12 -5.47 1.11
C ALA A 27 -10.68 -5.20 1.60
N ALA A 28 -9.68 -5.74 0.92
CA ALA A 28 -8.28 -5.47 1.23
C ALA A 28 -7.88 -4.03 0.89
N LEU A 29 -8.34 -3.50 -0.25
CA LEU A 29 -8.12 -2.12 -0.65
C LEU A 29 -8.78 -1.13 0.32
N ASP A 30 -10.03 -1.39 0.72
CA ASP A 30 -10.75 -0.57 1.68
C ASP A 30 -10.02 -0.57 3.01
N LYS A 31 -9.58 -1.74 3.50
CA LYS A 31 -8.79 -1.84 4.74
C LYS A 31 -7.47 -1.07 4.63
N ALA A 32 -6.77 -1.17 3.51
CA ALA A 32 -5.54 -0.42 3.25
C ALA A 32 -5.78 1.10 3.21
N ALA A 33 -6.87 1.57 2.59
CA ALA A 33 -7.21 2.98 2.54
C ALA A 33 -7.50 3.57 3.93
N HIS A 34 -8.02 2.77 4.87
CA HIS A 34 -8.23 3.18 6.26
C HIS A 34 -6.93 3.18 7.08
N HIS A 35 -5.94 2.38 6.70
CA HIS A 35 -4.63 2.41 7.33
C HIS A 35 -3.83 3.64 6.87
N ARG A 36 -3.62 4.57 7.81
CA ARG A 36 -2.74 5.72 7.56
C ARG A 36 -1.28 5.30 7.75
N HIS A 37 -0.59 4.99 6.67
CA HIS A 37 0.86 4.74 6.70
C HIS A 37 1.62 6.05 6.49
N ALA A 38 2.59 6.35 7.36
CA ALA A 38 3.32 7.62 7.35
C ALA A 38 4.10 7.88 6.05
N PHE A 39 4.58 6.83 5.37
CA PHE A 39 5.37 6.94 4.14
C PHE A 39 4.76 6.20 2.95
N GLY A 40 3.77 5.35 3.19
CA GLY A 40 3.04 4.59 2.18
C GLY A 40 3.11 3.09 2.42
N ALA A 41 2.42 2.34 1.58
CA ALA A 41 2.38 0.89 1.62
C ALA A 41 2.04 0.30 0.25
N GLU A 42 2.40 -0.95 0.01
CA GLU A 42 2.02 -1.71 -1.18
C GLU A 42 1.17 -2.91 -0.80
N LEU A 43 0.00 -3.06 -1.42
CA LEU A 43 -0.89 -4.19 -1.21
C LEU A 43 -0.68 -5.24 -2.30
N TRP A 44 -0.44 -6.47 -1.86
CA TRP A 44 -0.21 -7.63 -2.71
C TRP A 44 -1.15 -8.77 -2.34
N GLN A 45 -1.46 -9.63 -3.31
CA GLN A 45 -2.14 -10.91 -3.12
C GLN A 45 -1.28 -12.01 -3.71
N GLY A 46 -0.60 -12.78 -2.87
CA GLY A 46 0.45 -13.70 -3.32
C GLY A 46 1.53 -12.97 -4.13
N LYS A 47 1.60 -13.26 -5.45
CA LYS A 47 2.54 -12.61 -6.39
C LYS A 47 1.94 -11.43 -7.17
N ARG A 48 0.65 -11.12 -6.94
CA ARG A 48 -0.09 -10.09 -7.69
C ARG A 48 -0.06 -8.78 -6.90
N HIS A 49 0.55 -7.74 -7.47
CA HIS A 49 0.44 -6.39 -6.92
C HIS A 49 -0.97 -5.84 -7.19
N LEU A 50 -1.65 -5.37 -6.15
CA LEU A 50 -2.99 -4.80 -6.26
C LEU A 50 -2.96 -3.29 -6.33
N SER A 51 -2.24 -2.64 -5.41
CA SER A 51 -2.21 -1.18 -5.35
C SER A 51 -1.08 -0.66 -4.47
N THR A 52 -0.64 0.55 -4.76
CA THR A 52 0.32 1.32 -3.95
C THR A 52 -0.42 2.48 -3.28
N LEU A 53 -0.36 2.52 -1.95
CA LEU A 53 -0.93 3.58 -1.13
C LEU A 53 0.16 4.56 -0.75
N ALA A 54 0.09 5.79 -1.26
CA ALA A 54 1.04 6.83 -0.87
C ALA A 54 0.78 7.29 0.57
N GLY A 55 1.85 7.45 1.35
CA GLY A 55 1.74 8.08 2.68
C GLY A 55 1.45 9.58 2.57
N PRO A 56 1.10 10.25 3.69
CA PRO A 56 0.87 11.69 3.73
C PRO A 56 2.10 12.55 3.40
N ILE A 57 3.26 11.95 3.12
CA ILE A 57 4.45 12.68 2.66
C ILE A 57 4.47 12.71 1.12
N THR A 58 3.97 13.84 0.63
CA THR A 58 4.09 14.44 -0.70
C THR A 58 3.18 13.90 -1.82
N ALA A 59 2.06 14.62 -1.98
CA ALA A 59 1.74 15.17 -3.29
C ALA A 59 3.02 15.81 -3.88
N GLY A 60 3.61 15.17 -4.90
CA GLY A 60 4.88 15.61 -5.47
C GLY A 60 5.42 14.79 -6.64
N ALA A 61 4.74 13.73 -7.09
CA ALA A 61 5.12 12.97 -8.27
C ALA A 61 3.91 12.77 -9.17
N GLY A 62 3.66 13.71 -10.10
CA GLY A 62 2.69 13.48 -11.15
C GLY A 62 1.93 14.68 -11.72
N ASP A 63 2.35 15.93 -11.50
CA ASP A 63 2.02 17.01 -12.43
C ASP A 63 3.29 17.39 -13.19
N ARG A 64 3.62 16.58 -14.19
CA ARG A 64 4.48 16.99 -15.30
C ARG A 64 3.64 16.83 -16.56
N ALA A 65 3.05 17.95 -16.94
CA ALA A 65 2.67 18.36 -18.28
C ALA A 65 3.03 17.39 -19.43
N ALA A 66 2.00 17.04 -20.20
CA ALA A 66 2.08 16.92 -21.65
C ALA A 66 0.80 17.53 -22.25
#